data_AF-A0A956A8U1-F1
#
_entry.id   AF-A0A956A8U1-F1
#
_cell.length_a   1.000
_cell.length_b   1.000
_cell.length_c   1.000
_cell.angle_alpha   90.00
_cell.angle_beta   90.00
_cell.angle_gamma   90.00
#
_symmetry.space_group_name_H-M   'P 1'
#
loop_
_entity.id
_entity.type
_entity.pdbx_description
1 polymer ?
#
loop_
_entity_poly.entity_id
_entity_poly.type
_entity_poly.pdbx_seq_one_letter_code
_entity_poly.pdbx_strand_id
1 'polypeptide(L)'
;MRFCTRHVLVALLASSLGGASACDTSSRGVPLPGAGPGVTTPTEPGGDQPTTPTTPSDPTTPSDDPGVDTPETPGHSAAWTAMTAVARAVLQAFAAQDLNQLAAAVPPDAALAMRTLSGPNRDALLGADGWRMAAVAAWDGSFGVVRRSGDRARVPFAVLDTARVAVVELTWDGGAWRLINVLQYPLARLNAWGEVVQ
;
A
#
# COMPACT_ATOMS: atom_id res chain seq x y z
N MET A 1 -17.92 5.65 -6.92
CA MET A 1 -17.87 4.75 -8.09
C MET A 1 -18.06 3.33 -7.57
N ARG A 2 -19.12 2.61 -7.99
CA ARG A 2 -19.40 1.24 -7.51
C ARG A 2 -18.44 0.27 -8.20
N PHE A 3 -17.42 -0.23 -7.48
CA PHE A 3 -16.64 -1.36 -7.96
C PHE A 3 -17.54 -2.59 -7.92
N CYS A 4 -17.92 -3.12 -9.09
CA CYS A 4 -18.74 -4.33 -9.14
C CYS A 4 -17.90 -5.54 -8.71
N THR A 5 -18.41 -6.31 -7.75
CA THR A 5 -18.07 -7.67 -7.28
C THR A 5 -17.14 -8.50 -8.17
N ARG A 6 -17.40 -8.53 -9.48
CA ARG A 6 -16.56 -9.21 -10.47
C ARG A 6 -15.12 -8.67 -10.52
N HIS A 7 -14.89 -7.38 -10.35
CA HIS A 7 -13.58 -6.76 -10.53
C HIS A 7 -12.59 -7.14 -9.43
N VAL A 8 -13.03 -7.24 -8.16
CA VAL A 8 -12.14 -7.63 -7.05
C VAL A 8 -11.71 -9.10 -7.19
N LEU A 9 -12.67 -10.00 -7.41
CA LEU A 9 -12.36 -11.42 -7.60
C LEU A 9 -11.52 -11.66 -8.86
N VAL A 10 -11.86 -11.00 -9.97
CA VAL A 10 -11.08 -11.08 -11.21
C VAL A 10 -9.68 -10.51 -11.01
N ALA A 11 -9.51 -9.40 -10.27
CA ALA A 11 -8.18 -8.86 -10.00
C ALA A 11 -7.31 -9.82 -9.17
N LEU A 12 -7.89 -10.43 -8.13
CA LEU A 12 -7.20 -11.40 -7.28
C LEU A 12 -6.79 -12.67 -8.05
N LEU A 13 -7.67 -13.17 -8.91
CA LEU A 13 -7.41 -14.34 -9.76
C LEU A 13 -6.49 -14.03 -10.95
N ALA A 14 -6.60 -12.86 -11.58
CA ALA A 14 -5.69 -12.47 -12.66
C ALA A 14 -4.26 -12.28 -12.13
N SER A 15 -4.11 -11.80 -10.90
CA SER A 15 -2.79 -11.59 -10.28
C SER A 15 -2.08 -12.89 -9.88
N SER A 16 -2.81 -14.02 -9.77
CA SER A 16 -2.16 -15.32 -9.58
C SER A 16 -1.69 -15.97 -10.87
N LEU A 17 -2.33 -15.68 -12.00
CA LEU A 17 -1.97 -16.24 -13.31
C LEU A 17 -0.80 -15.52 -13.99
N GLY A 18 -0.46 -14.30 -13.58
CA GLY A 18 0.61 -13.49 -14.19
C GLY A 18 2.05 -13.91 -13.86
N GLY A 19 2.27 -15.06 -13.23
CA GLY A 19 3.57 -15.50 -12.72
C GLY A 19 4.20 -16.64 -13.52
N ALA A 20 4.32 -16.52 -14.84
CA ALA A 20 5.10 -17.46 -15.65
C ALA A 20 5.98 -16.72 -16.68
N SER A 21 7.22 -16.42 -16.28
CA SER A 21 8.41 -16.10 -17.13
C SER A 21 9.48 -15.50 -16.21
N ALA A 22 10.74 -15.94 -16.16
CA ALA A 22 11.51 -16.82 -17.02
C ALA A 22 12.57 -17.57 -16.20
N CYS A 23 12.78 -18.84 -16.53
CA CYS A 23 13.99 -19.61 -16.24
C CYS A 23 14.74 -19.78 -17.56
N ASP A 24 15.92 -19.15 -17.69
CA ASP A 24 17.05 -19.37 -18.62
C ASP A 24 17.84 -18.03 -18.70
N THR A 25 19.16 -17.87 -18.76
CA THR A 25 20.37 -18.68 -18.59
C THR A 25 21.55 -17.68 -18.62
N SER A 26 22.64 -18.02 -17.94
CA SER A 26 24.03 -17.54 -18.16
C SER A 26 24.43 -16.07 -17.89
N SER A 27 25.06 -15.91 -16.73
CA SER A 27 26.48 -15.55 -16.54
C SER A 27 27.30 -15.00 -17.72
N ARG A 28 27.85 -13.80 -17.53
CA ARG A 28 29.13 -13.17 -18.00
C ARG A 28 28.97 -11.66 -17.69
N GLY A 29 29.80 -10.89 -17.01
CA GLY A 29 31.14 -11.01 -16.45
C GLY A 29 31.75 -9.59 -16.46
N VAL A 30 31.91 -8.94 -15.27
CA VAL A 30 33.03 -8.05 -14.82
C VAL A 30 33.31 -6.73 -15.63
N PRO A 31 33.98 -5.65 -15.11
CA PRO A 31 33.98 -4.90 -13.82
C PRO A 31 33.72 -3.36 -13.96
N LEU A 32 33.63 -2.68 -12.79
CA LEU A 32 33.82 -1.23 -12.48
C LEU A 32 35.13 -0.64 -13.05
N PRO A 33 35.29 0.70 -13.28
CA PRO A 33 35.59 1.67 -12.19
C PRO A 33 35.27 3.19 -12.41
N GLY A 34 35.38 3.99 -11.33
CA GLY A 34 35.56 5.47 -11.32
C GLY A 34 34.64 6.18 -10.30
N ALA A 35 35.06 6.59 -9.10
CA ALA A 35 35.96 7.71 -8.74
C ALA A 35 35.59 9.02 -9.48
N GLY A 36 35.23 10.16 -8.87
CA GLY A 36 35.41 10.64 -7.50
C GLY A 36 34.56 11.90 -7.18
N PRO A 37 34.97 12.73 -6.20
CA PRO A 37 34.10 13.59 -5.40
C PRO A 37 34.02 15.05 -5.88
N GLY A 38 32.98 15.78 -5.47
CA GLY A 38 32.84 17.22 -5.71
C GLY A 38 31.97 17.91 -4.66
N VAL A 39 32.61 18.33 -3.57
CA VAL A 39 32.14 19.39 -2.65
C VAL A 39 32.31 20.74 -3.32
N THR A 40 31.35 21.66 -3.14
CA THR A 40 31.61 23.05 -2.67
C THR A 40 30.28 23.79 -2.47
N THR A 41 30.05 24.23 -1.22
CA THR A 41 29.20 25.36 -0.84
C THR A 41 30.13 26.54 -0.51
N PRO A 42 29.72 27.79 -0.80
CA PRO A 42 29.81 28.86 0.21
C PRO A 42 28.54 29.77 0.18
N THR A 43 27.91 30.13 1.31
CA THR A 43 28.23 31.24 2.25
C THR A 43 28.13 32.60 1.54
N GLU A 44 27.22 33.53 1.88
CA GLU A 44 27.31 34.51 3.00
C GLU A 44 26.06 35.47 2.99
N PRO A 45 25.96 36.59 3.75
CA PRO A 45 25.27 36.76 5.05
C PRO A 45 24.15 37.84 5.11
N GLY A 46 23.53 37.96 6.29
CA GLY A 46 23.32 39.28 6.93
C GLY A 46 21.89 39.83 7.04
N GLY A 47 21.52 40.31 8.24
CA GLY A 47 20.49 41.35 8.38
C GLY A 47 19.51 41.23 9.56
N ASP A 48 20.01 41.52 10.77
CA ASP A 48 19.39 42.25 11.88
C ASP A 48 17.85 42.20 12.17
N GLN A 49 17.53 41.62 13.34
CA GLN A 49 16.42 42.02 14.24
C GLN A 49 16.85 43.28 15.05
N PRO A 50 16.05 43.91 15.96
CA PRO A 50 14.64 43.73 16.36
C PRO A 50 13.84 45.06 16.60
N THR A 51 12.51 44.98 16.82
CA THR A 51 11.82 45.60 17.98
C THR A 51 10.38 45.07 18.13
N THR A 52 10.00 44.88 19.40
CA THR A 52 8.75 44.37 20.00
C THR A 52 7.65 45.46 20.17
N PRO A 53 6.58 45.30 20.97
CA PRO A 53 5.40 44.44 20.86
C PRO A 53 4.05 45.24 20.95
N THR A 54 2.92 44.70 20.50
CA THR A 54 1.59 45.20 20.92
C THR A 54 0.62 44.06 21.20
N THR A 55 0.05 44.09 22.40
CA THR A 55 -0.90 43.17 23.03
C THR A 55 -2.34 43.33 22.48
N PRO A 56 -3.35 42.57 22.95
CA PRO A 56 -4.27 41.78 22.13
C PRO A 56 -5.56 42.52 21.78
N SER A 57 -6.24 42.12 20.71
CA SER A 57 -7.64 42.49 20.48
C SER A 57 -8.42 41.22 20.15
N ASP A 58 -9.16 40.77 21.15
CA ASP A 58 -10.51 40.17 21.12
C ASP A 58 -10.95 39.48 19.82
N PRO A 59 -11.28 38.18 19.86
CA PRO A 59 -12.20 37.59 18.92
C PRO A 59 -13.55 37.30 19.60
N THR A 60 -14.46 38.25 19.54
CA THR A 60 -15.89 37.94 19.55
C THR A 60 -16.31 37.68 18.11
N THR A 61 -16.37 36.42 17.72
CA THR A 61 -17.13 35.99 16.54
C THR A 61 -17.67 34.58 16.78
N PRO A 62 -18.95 34.40 17.14
CA PRO A 62 -19.62 33.14 16.91
C PRO A 62 -20.09 33.16 15.44
N SER A 63 -19.20 32.75 14.53
CA SER A 63 -19.65 32.28 13.22
C SER A 63 -20.00 30.82 13.39
N ASP A 64 -21.25 30.59 13.75
CA ASP A 64 -21.95 29.33 13.60
C ASP A 64 -22.06 29.05 12.10
N ASP A 65 -21.08 28.35 11.57
CA ASP A 65 -21.15 27.73 10.25
C ASP A 65 -21.35 26.23 10.50
N PRO A 66 -22.51 25.63 10.17
CA PRO A 66 -22.66 24.18 10.16
C PRO A 66 -21.95 23.64 8.92
N GLY A 67 -20.62 23.75 8.95
CA GLY A 67 -19.73 23.27 7.91
C GLY A 67 -19.65 21.75 7.96
N VAL A 68 -20.49 21.11 7.15
CA VAL A 68 -20.27 19.81 6.47
C VAL A 68 -19.35 18.85 7.23
N ASP A 69 -19.97 17.78 7.76
CA ASP A 69 -19.31 16.51 8.11
C ASP A 69 -18.50 15.99 6.91
N THR A 70 -17.29 16.51 6.75
CA THR A 70 -16.28 15.87 5.91
C THR A 70 -15.86 14.66 6.71
N PRO A 71 -15.96 13.42 6.20
CA PRO A 71 -15.43 12.26 6.90
C PRO A 71 -13.95 12.54 7.19
N GLU A 72 -13.63 12.76 8.46
CA GLU A 72 -12.31 13.19 8.88
C GLU A 72 -11.30 12.17 8.34
N THR A 73 -10.49 12.62 7.39
CA THR A 73 -9.39 11.79 6.89
C THR A 73 -8.45 11.60 8.07
N PRO A 74 -8.21 10.36 8.53
CA PRO A 74 -7.34 10.13 9.68
C PRO A 74 -6.00 10.80 9.46
N GLY A 75 -5.45 11.46 10.49
CA GLY A 75 -4.10 12.02 10.43
C GLY A 75 -3.08 10.97 9.96
N HIS A 76 -1.99 11.39 9.32
CA HIS A 76 -1.03 10.51 8.62
C HIS A 76 -0.66 9.23 9.40
N SER A 77 -0.34 9.32 10.68
CA SER A 77 0.00 8.17 11.53
C SER A 77 -1.18 7.22 11.80
N ALA A 78 -2.39 7.76 11.98
CA ALA A 78 -3.60 6.97 12.15
C ALA A 78 -3.99 6.26 10.84
N ALA A 79 -3.81 6.93 9.70
CA ALA A 79 -4.01 6.33 8.39
C ALA A 79 -3.03 5.16 8.15
N TRP A 80 -1.75 5.34 8.45
CA TRP A 80 -0.74 4.28 8.38
C TRP A 80 -1.11 3.06 9.22
N THR A 81 -1.49 3.30 10.47
CA THR A 81 -1.85 2.24 11.43
C THR A 81 -3.06 1.46 10.93
N ALA A 82 -4.10 2.15 10.42
CA ALA A 82 -5.28 1.50 9.88
C ALA A 82 -4.98 0.64 8.64
N MET A 83 -4.17 1.16 7.71
CA MET A 83 -3.79 0.44 6.48
C MET A 83 -2.95 -0.81 6.77
N THR A 84 -1.95 -0.69 7.64
CA THR A 84 -1.08 -1.81 8.00
C THR A 84 -1.77 -2.87 8.84
N ALA A 85 -2.74 -2.48 9.68
CA ALA A 85 -3.59 -3.43 10.40
C ALA A 85 -4.42 -4.30 9.45
N VAL A 86 -5.06 -3.70 8.45
CA VAL A 86 -5.82 -4.44 7.43
C VAL A 86 -4.90 -5.32 6.58
N ALA A 87 -3.75 -4.79 6.13
CA ALA A 87 -2.78 -5.57 5.36
C ALA A 87 -2.28 -6.79 6.14
N ARG A 88 -2.00 -6.63 7.45
CA ARG A 88 -1.59 -7.74 8.32
C ARG A 88 -2.68 -8.80 8.42
N ALA A 89 -3.92 -8.41 8.66
CA ALA A 89 -5.04 -9.34 8.72
C ALA A 89 -5.22 -10.13 7.41
N VAL A 90 -5.06 -9.46 6.26
CA VAL A 90 -5.09 -10.10 4.94
C VAL A 90 -3.98 -11.15 4.80
N LEU A 91 -2.73 -10.80 5.14
CA LEU A 91 -1.60 -11.71 5.01
C LEU A 91 -1.74 -12.92 5.96
N GLN A 92 -2.25 -12.71 7.17
CA GLN A 92 -2.57 -13.80 8.10
C GLN A 92 -3.68 -14.71 7.55
N ALA A 93 -4.71 -14.16 6.92
CA ALA A 93 -5.77 -14.93 6.30
C ALA A 93 -5.26 -15.75 5.09
N PHE A 94 -4.32 -15.20 4.30
CA PHE A 94 -3.63 -15.96 3.26
C PHE A 94 -2.79 -17.10 3.85
N ALA A 95 -1.98 -16.83 4.87
CA ALA A 95 -1.16 -17.84 5.54
C ALA A 95 -2.00 -18.98 6.13
N ALA A 96 -3.17 -18.66 6.69
CA ALA A 96 -4.13 -19.64 7.20
C ALA A 96 -5.01 -20.28 6.12
N GLN A 97 -4.93 -19.81 4.86
CA GLN A 97 -5.81 -20.20 3.75
C GLN A 97 -7.31 -20.08 4.11
N ASP A 98 -7.66 -19.06 4.90
CA ASP A 98 -8.99 -18.82 5.45
C ASP A 98 -9.79 -17.83 4.59
N LEU A 99 -10.65 -18.38 3.73
CA LEU A 99 -11.53 -17.59 2.87
C LEU A 99 -12.56 -16.75 3.64
N ASN A 100 -12.94 -17.13 4.87
CA ASN A 100 -13.88 -16.33 5.66
C ASN A 100 -13.22 -15.07 6.19
N GLN A 101 -11.96 -15.16 6.61
CA GLN A 101 -11.18 -13.98 7.00
C GLN A 101 -10.86 -13.10 5.79
N LEU A 102 -10.49 -13.67 4.65
CA LEU A 102 -10.32 -12.90 3.41
C LEU A 102 -11.62 -12.20 2.99
N ALA A 103 -12.77 -12.86 3.14
CA ALA A 103 -14.08 -12.29 2.84
C ALA A 103 -14.44 -11.11 3.75
N ALA A 104 -13.93 -11.04 4.98
CA ALA A 104 -14.12 -9.90 5.86
C ALA A 104 -13.25 -8.69 5.47
N ALA A 105 -12.13 -8.94 4.79
CA ALA A 105 -11.20 -7.91 4.36
C ALA A 105 -11.57 -7.29 3.01
N VAL A 106 -12.26 -8.00 2.11
CA VAL A 106 -12.71 -7.45 0.81
C VAL A 106 -13.97 -6.57 0.95
N PRO A 107 -14.33 -5.78 -0.09
CA PRO A 107 -15.60 -5.07 -0.13
C PRO A 107 -16.82 -5.99 0.09
N PRO A 108 -17.92 -5.50 0.72
CA PRO A 108 -19.06 -6.34 1.10
C PRO A 108 -19.70 -7.10 -0.07
N ASP A 109 -19.68 -6.49 -1.25
CA ASP A 109 -20.24 -7.07 -2.47
C ASP A 109 -19.37 -8.24 -3.00
N ALA A 110 -18.05 -8.22 -2.75
CA ALA A 110 -17.12 -9.30 -3.07
C ALA A 110 -17.06 -10.41 -2.01
N ALA A 111 -17.54 -10.16 -0.79
CA ALA A 111 -17.41 -11.08 0.35
C ALA A 111 -18.08 -12.44 0.09
N LEU A 112 -19.29 -12.45 -0.49
CA LEU A 112 -19.99 -13.71 -0.79
C LEU A 112 -19.22 -14.56 -1.80
N ALA A 113 -18.71 -13.94 -2.87
CA ALA A 113 -17.93 -14.64 -3.89
C ALA A 113 -16.61 -15.19 -3.35
N MET A 114 -16.00 -14.50 -2.38
CA MET A 114 -14.81 -14.99 -1.67
C MET A 114 -15.12 -16.21 -0.81
N ARG A 115 -16.24 -16.19 -0.05
CA ARG A 115 -16.64 -17.32 0.83
C ARG A 115 -16.99 -18.59 0.06
N THR A 116 -17.55 -18.44 -1.14
CA THR A 116 -17.98 -19.57 -1.99
C THR A 116 -16.92 -20.02 -2.99
N LEU A 117 -15.72 -19.42 -2.95
CA LEU A 117 -14.63 -19.74 -3.85
C LEU A 117 -14.19 -21.21 -3.66
N SER A 118 -14.15 -21.97 -4.76
CA SER A 118 -13.84 -23.39 -4.74
C SER A 118 -13.12 -23.83 -6.01
N GLY A 119 -12.56 -25.05 -5.97
CA GLY A 119 -11.88 -25.68 -7.10
C GLY A 119 -10.74 -24.84 -7.68
N PRO A 120 -10.59 -24.78 -9.01
CA PRO A 120 -9.45 -24.12 -9.66
C PRO A 120 -9.29 -22.65 -9.29
N ASN A 121 -10.38 -21.95 -8.96
CA ASN A 121 -10.29 -20.54 -8.54
C ASN A 121 -9.73 -20.41 -7.12
N ARG A 122 -10.08 -21.34 -6.23
CA ARG A 122 -9.47 -21.41 -4.89
C ARG A 122 -8.00 -21.76 -5.01
N ASP A 123 -7.66 -22.73 -5.84
CA ASP A 123 -6.27 -23.15 -6.05
C ASP A 123 -5.44 -22.05 -6.73
N ALA A 124 -6.03 -21.30 -7.66
CA ALA A 124 -5.37 -20.12 -8.22
C ALA A 124 -5.14 -19.03 -7.15
N LEU A 125 -6.07 -18.83 -6.22
CA LEU A 125 -5.94 -17.78 -5.20
C LEU A 125 -4.96 -18.18 -4.07
N LEU A 126 -5.08 -19.42 -3.58
CA LEU A 126 -4.48 -19.94 -2.34
C LEU A 126 -3.53 -21.13 -2.55
N GLY A 127 -3.30 -21.56 -3.79
CA GLY A 127 -2.42 -22.69 -4.10
C GLY A 127 -1.00 -22.45 -3.62
N ALA A 128 -0.43 -23.48 -2.99
CA ALA A 128 0.88 -23.41 -2.32
C ALA A 128 2.02 -23.04 -3.29
N ASP A 129 1.92 -23.43 -4.55
CA ASP A 129 2.94 -23.19 -5.58
C ASP A 129 2.90 -21.76 -6.16
N GLY A 130 1.92 -20.94 -5.76
CA GLY A 130 1.79 -19.58 -6.22
C GLY A 130 2.82 -18.64 -5.59
N TRP A 131 3.38 -17.72 -6.38
CA TRP A 131 4.31 -16.68 -5.91
C TRP A 131 3.77 -15.92 -4.68
N ARG A 132 2.45 -15.76 -4.60
CA ARG A 132 1.77 -15.06 -3.50
C ARG A 132 1.96 -15.81 -2.20
N MET A 133 1.77 -17.13 -2.21
CA MET A 133 1.93 -17.97 -1.02
C MET A 133 3.39 -18.03 -0.60
N ALA A 134 4.32 -18.11 -1.56
CA ALA A 134 5.75 -18.01 -1.27
C ALA A 134 6.11 -16.65 -0.62
N ALA A 135 5.57 -15.54 -1.14
CA ALA A 135 5.82 -14.21 -0.58
C ALA A 135 5.22 -14.04 0.82
N VAL A 136 4.02 -14.59 1.07
CA VAL A 136 3.37 -14.58 2.39
C VAL A 136 4.16 -15.44 3.38
N ALA A 137 4.65 -16.60 2.96
CA ALA A 137 5.46 -17.47 3.80
C ALA A 137 6.83 -16.86 4.14
N ALA A 138 7.41 -16.08 3.23
CA ALA A 138 8.67 -15.37 3.44
C ALA A 138 8.52 -14.03 4.19
N TRP A 139 7.29 -13.59 4.47
CA TRP A 139 7.03 -12.32 5.14
C TRP A 139 7.48 -12.38 6.61
N ASP A 140 8.27 -11.40 7.03
CA ASP A 140 8.87 -11.29 8.37
C ASP A 140 7.99 -10.53 9.38
N GLY A 141 6.81 -10.07 8.97
CA GLY A 141 5.92 -9.23 9.79
C GLY A 141 6.09 -7.72 9.58
N SER A 142 7.09 -7.30 8.80
CA SER A 142 7.41 -5.90 8.52
C SER A 142 6.73 -5.39 7.25
N PHE A 143 6.42 -4.10 7.21
CA PHE A 143 5.92 -3.44 6.00
C PHE A 143 6.95 -2.45 5.47
N GLY A 144 7.01 -2.34 4.14
CA GLY A 144 7.76 -1.29 3.49
C GLY A 144 7.08 0.07 3.60
N VAL A 145 7.60 1.05 2.83
CA VAL A 145 7.03 2.39 2.77
C VAL A 145 5.60 2.32 2.21
N VAL A 146 4.61 2.60 3.06
CA VAL A 146 3.19 2.62 2.68
C VAL A 146 2.92 3.86 1.87
N ARG A 147 2.11 3.68 0.83
CA ARG A 147 1.74 4.77 -0.07
C ARG A 147 0.25 4.90 -0.21
N ARG A 148 -0.22 6.13 -0.42
CA ARG A 148 -1.65 6.44 -0.60
C ARG A 148 -1.87 7.36 -1.80
N SER A 149 -2.97 7.16 -2.51
CA SER A 149 -3.44 8.07 -3.55
C SER A 149 -4.96 8.12 -3.49
N GLY A 150 -5.50 9.20 -2.91
CA GLY A 150 -6.93 9.34 -2.64
C GLY A 150 -7.46 8.21 -1.76
N ASP A 151 -8.45 7.47 -2.29
CA ASP A 151 -9.08 6.34 -1.61
C ASP A 151 -8.33 5.02 -1.80
N ARG A 152 -7.11 5.03 -2.35
CA ARG A 152 -6.32 3.81 -2.54
C ARG A 152 -5.04 3.84 -1.72
N ALA A 153 -4.62 2.66 -1.31
CA ALA A 153 -3.35 2.47 -0.64
C ALA A 153 -2.61 1.24 -1.15
N ARG A 154 -1.29 1.29 -1.03
CA ARG A 154 -0.39 0.20 -1.36
C ARG A 154 0.55 -0.04 -0.19
N VAL A 155 0.51 -1.26 0.33
CA VAL A 155 1.29 -1.70 1.48
C VAL A 155 2.25 -2.78 1.00
N PRO A 156 3.53 -2.45 0.78
CA PRO A 156 4.55 -3.43 0.42
C PRO A 156 4.86 -4.33 1.60
N PHE A 157 5.00 -5.63 1.37
CA PHE A 157 5.28 -6.60 2.44
C PHE A 157 6.43 -7.56 2.13
N ALA A 158 6.81 -7.76 0.86
CA ALA A 158 7.97 -8.56 0.51
C ALA A 158 8.67 -8.01 -0.74
N VAL A 159 10.00 -8.09 -0.76
CA VAL A 159 10.79 -7.87 -1.98
C VAL A 159 10.86 -9.20 -2.71
N LEU A 160 10.42 -9.24 -3.97
CA LEU A 160 10.44 -10.45 -4.77
C LEU A 160 11.76 -10.59 -5.52
N ASP A 161 12.26 -9.47 -6.06
CA ASP A 161 13.54 -9.33 -6.73
C ASP A 161 13.93 -7.84 -6.83
N THR A 162 14.98 -7.53 -7.59
CA THR A 162 15.50 -6.16 -7.76
C THR A 162 14.53 -5.19 -8.43
N ALA A 163 13.52 -5.69 -9.14
CA ALA A 163 12.55 -4.89 -9.90
C ALA A 163 11.12 -4.97 -9.34
N ARG A 164 10.80 -5.97 -8.52
CA ARG A 164 9.43 -6.27 -8.09
C ARG A 164 9.29 -6.41 -6.58
N VAL A 165 8.15 -5.95 -6.10
CA VAL A 165 7.73 -6.09 -4.69
C VAL A 165 6.33 -6.68 -4.65
N ALA A 166 6.03 -7.46 -3.60
CA ALA A 166 4.69 -7.91 -3.29
C ALA A 166 3.95 -6.80 -2.52
N VAL A 167 2.75 -6.47 -2.99
CA VAL A 167 1.95 -5.37 -2.47
C VAL A 167 0.55 -5.85 -2.13
N VAL A 168 0.05 -5.46 -0.96
CA VAL A 168 -1.38 -5.44 -0.66
C VAL A 168 -1.96 -4.12 -1.13
N GLU A 169 -2.90 -4.16 -2.08
CA GLU A 169 -3.64 -2.98 -2.54
C GLU A 169 -4.98 -2.88 -1.82
N LEU A 170 -5.22 -1.73 -1.21
CA LEU A 170 -6.41 -1.43 -0.43
C LEU A 170 -7.21 -0.28 -1.07
N THR A 171 -8.52 -0.27 -0.82
CA THR A 171 -9.40 0.88 -1.06
C THR A 171 -10.09 1.31 0.23
N TRP A 172 -10.33 2.60 0.39
CA TRP A 172 -11.25 3.11 1.38
C TRP A 172 -12.67 2.93 0.87
N ASP A 173 -13.50 2.21 1.61
CA ASP A 173 -14.89 1.96 1.28
C ASP A 173 -15.75 1.91 2.55
N GLY A 174 -16.77 2.77 2.61
CA GLY A 174 -17.72 2.81 3.73
C GLY A 174 -17.09 3.04 5.10
N GLY A 175 -16.03 3.84 5.19
CA GLY A 175 -15.35 4.15 6.46
C GLY A 175 -14.30 3.12 6.90
N ALA A 176 -13.92 2.18 6.03
CA ALA A 176 -12.88 1.19 6.33
C ALA A 176 -11.99 0.91 5.12
N TRP A 177 -10.73 0.55 5.38
CA TRP A 177 -9.85 0.01 4.34
C TRP A 177 -10.25 -1.42 3.99
N ARG A 178 -10.31 -1.73 2.70
CA ARG A 178 -10.71 -3.03 2.16
C ARG A 178 -9.68 -3.53 1.15
N LEU A 179 -9.42 -4.83 1.17
CA LEU A 179 -8.59 -5.52 0.20
C LEU A 179 -9.21 -5.45 -1.20
N ILE A 180 -8.47 -4.91 -2.16
CA ILE A 180 -8.79 -5.06 -3.58
C ILE A 180 -7.96 -6.17 -4.20
N ASN A 181 -6.66 -6.21 -3.90
CA ASN A 181 -5.74 -7.11 -4.59
C ASN A 181 -4.48 -7.41 -3.77
N VAL A 182 -3.84 -8.54 -4.08
CA VAL A 182 -2.46 -8.85 -3.72
C VAL A 182 -1.71 -9.19 -4.99
N LEU A 183 -0.75 -8.33 -5.34
CA LEU A 183 -0.12 -8.30 -6.66
C LEU A 183 1.40 -8.10 -6.58
N GLN A 184 2.09 -8.50 -7.66
CA GLN A 184 3.48 -8.12 -7.89
C GLN A 184 3.49 -6.74 -8.54
N TYR A 185 4.23 -5.80 -7.97
CA TYR A 185 4.30 -4.44 -8.49
C TYR A 185 5.74 -4.04 -8.84
N PRO A 186 5.96 -3.34 -9.97
CA PRO A 186 7.28 -2.79 -10.26
C PRO A 186 7.68 -1.77 -9.20
N LEU A 187 8.85 -1.96 -8.58
CA LEU A 187 9.37 -1.10 -7.50
C LEU A 187 9.48 0.35 -7.96
N ALA A 188 9.96 0.61 -9.18
CA ALA A 188 10.05 1.95 -9.73
C ALA A 188 8.67 2.63 -9.84
N ARG A 189 7.63 1.88 -10.22
CA ARG A 189 6.26 2.41 -10.27
C ARG A 189 5.69 2.64 -8.88
N LEU A 190 5.98 1.75 -7.92
CA LEU A 190 5.59 1.98 -6.54
C LEU A 190 6.20 3.29 -6.04
N ASN A 191 7.49 3.50 -6.33
CA ASN A 191 8.26 4.65 -5.88
C ASN A 191 7.83 5.99 -6.51
N ALA A 192 7.11 5.94 -7.63
CA ALA A 192 6.52 7.12 -8.29
C ALA A 192 5.02 7.30 -7.97
N TRP A 193 4.41 6.41 -7.18
CA TRP A 193 2.97 6.39 -6.97
C TRP A 193 2.57 6.96 -5.62
N GLY A 194 1.62 7.89 -5.60
CA GLY A 194 1.00 8.40 -4.38
C GLY A 194 1.95 9.15 -3.44
N GLU A 195 1.39 9.60 -2.32
CA GLU A 195 2.13 10.18 -1.21
C GLU A 195 2.62 9.07 -0.26
N VAL A 196 3.71 9.35 0.46
CA VAL A 196 4.21 8.47 1.51
C VAL A 196 3.39 8.70 2.77
N VAL A 197 2.88 7.61 3.35
CA VAL A 197 2.23 7.61 4.65
C VAL A 197 3.15 6.79 5.55
N GLN A 198 3.91 7.45 6.43
CA GLN A 198 4.80 6.81 7.41
C GLN A 198 4.53 7.39 8.79
#